data_AF-A0A4Q2QVV3-F1
#
_entry.id   AF-A0A4Q2QVV3-F1
#
_cell.length_a   1.000
_cell.length_b   1.000
_cell.length_c   1.000
_cell.angle_alpha   90.00
_cell.angle_beta   90.00
_cell.angle_gamma   90.00
#
_symmetry.space_group_name_H-M   'P 1'
#
loop_
_entity.id
_entity.type
_entity.pdbx_description
1 polymer ?
#
loop_
_entity_poly.entity_id
_entity_poly.type
_entity_poly.pdbx_seq_one_letter_code
_entity_poly.pdbx_strand_id
1 'polypeptide(L)'
;MGRPKKTVEVPGQEPETGTEQQTVADAPITATEIQTLNADGQRAEQEVIQQRVANLLEDAVLAERNALLGTINEQGAAIIARFETLGYTDLADQQLTDNLEFLQLVKKATTAEPAAPLGYVTNDEGKCQPVTGKPVMTEHGWHVPG
;
A
#
# COMPACT_ATOMS: atom_id res chain seq x y z
N MET A 1 -87.28 10.87 -3.43
CA MET A 1 -86.51 12.03 -3.95
C MET A 1 -85.91 12.79 -2.76
N GLY A 2 -84.71 12.41 -2.31
CA GLY A 2 -84.01 13.08 -1.20
C GLY A 2 -82.56 13.36 -1.61
N ARG A 3 -82.20 14.64 -1.68
CA ARG A 3 -80.89 15.15 -2.14
C ARG A 3 -79.74 14.73 -1.20
N PRO A 4 -78.53 14.46 -1.71
CA PRO A 4 -77.35 14.26 -0.88
C PRO A 4 -76.92 15.59 -0.22
N LYS A 5 -76.64 15.56 1.08
CA LYS A 5 -75.99 16.68 1.78
C LYS A 5 -74.47 16.54 1.59
N LYS A 6 -73.85 17.50 0.90
CA LYS A 6 -72.38 17.64 0.86
C LYS A 6 -71.88 17.97 2.27
N THR A 7 -70.83 17.27 2.70
CA THR A 7 -70.01 17.65 3.85
C THR A 7 -69.38 19.01 3.58
N VAL A 8 -69.50 19.93 4.53
CA VAL A 8 -68.78 21.20 4.54
C VAL A 8 -67.43 20.94 5.19
N GLU A 9 -66.35 21.07 4.43
CA GLU A 9 -64.99 21.07 4.99
C GLU A 9 -64.68 22.45 5.57
N VAL A 10 -64.34 22.46 6.87
CA VAL A 10 -63.77 23.62 7.55
C VAL A 10 -62.25 23.56 7.36
N PRO A 11 -61.61 24.61 6.81
CA PRO A 11 -60.16 24.62 6.63
C PRO A 11 -59.44 24.47 7.98
N GLY A 12 -58.63 23.42 8.14
CA GLY A 12 -57.78 23.19 9.31
C GLY A 12 -58.12 21.97 10.18
N GLN A 13 -59.03 21.08 9.77
CA GLN A 13 -59.23 19.78 10.42
C GLN A 13 -59.02 18.64 9.40
N GLU A 14 -57.92 17.92 9.53
CA GLU A 14 -57.80 16.59 8.92
C GLU A 14 -58.71 15.62 9.68
N PRO A 15 -59.51 14.79 8.99
CA PRO A 15 -60.25 13.71 9.61
C PRO A 15 -59.29 12.57 9.98
N GLU A 16 -59.12 12.34 11.28
CA GLU A 16 -58.57 11.11 11.86
C GLU A 16 -59.35 9.91 11.29
N THR A 17 -58.79 9.32 10.22
CA THR A 17 -59.31 8.13 9.56
C THR A 17 -58.22 7.09 9.54
N GLY A 18 -58.48 5.97 10.19
CA GLY A 18 -57.74 4.73 9.98
C GLY A 18 -56.45 4.67 10.78
N THR A 19 -56.55 4.15 12.00
CA THR A 19 -55.47 3.44 12.66
C THR A 19 -55.09 2.21 11.81
N GLU A 20 -54.40 2.41 10.70
CA GLU A 20 -53.48 1.40 10.17
C GLU A 20 -52.22 1.48 11.02
N GLN A 21 -52.35 1.02 12.26
CA GLN A 21 -51.21 0.63 13.06
C GLN A 21 -50.67 -0.61 12.38
N GLN A 22 -49.82 -0.37 11.37
CA GLN A 22 -48.93 -1.34 10.79
C GLN A 22 -48.23 -1.98 11.98
N THR A 23 -48.66 -3.19 12.30
CA THR A 23 -48.08 -4.01 13.34
C THR A 23 -46.74 -4.42 12.78
N VAL A 24 -45.76 -3.51 12.86
CA VAL A 24 -44.38 -3.89 13.05
C VAL A 24 -44.46 -4.74 14.29
N ALA A 25 -44.41 -6.05 14.09
CA ALA A 25 -44.28 -6.98 15.17
C ALA A 25 -43.04 -6.52 15.94
N ASP A 26 -43.28 -5.90 17.09
CA ASP A 26 -42.28 -5.60 18.11
C ASP A 26 -41.91 -6.94 18.72
N ALA A 27 -41.27 -7.79 17.91
CA ALA A 27 -40.63 -8.99 18.38
C ALA A 27 -39.49 -8.50 19.26
N PRO A 28 -39.49 -8.82 20.57
CA PRO A 28 -38.43 -8.37 21.44
C PRO A 28 -37.12 -8.91 20.88
N ILE A 29 -36.24 -8.00 20.46
CA ILE A 29 -34.90 -8.33 19.98
C ILE A 29 -34.27 -9.23 21.03
N THR A 30 -34.01 -10.48 20.68
CA THR A 30 -33.53 -11.45 21.65
C THR A 30 -32.11 -11.08 22.08
N ALA A 31 -31.72 -11.45 23.30
CA ALA A 31 -30.36 -11.20 23.79
C ALA A 31 -29.28 -11.76 22.84
N THR A 32 -29.61 -12.81 22.08
CA THR A 32 -28.78 -13.42 21.03
C THR A 32 -28.64 -12.51 19.81
N GLU A 33 -29.70 -11.85 19.36
CA GLU A 33 -29.68 -10.87 18.25
C GLU A 33 -28.91 -9.61 18.64
N ILE A 34 -29.03 -9.15 19.89
CA ILE A 34 -28.23 -8.02 20.40
C ILE A 34 -26.74 -8.41 20.51
N GLN A 35 -26.41 -9.63 20.93
CA GLN A 35 -25.02 -10.11 20.96
C GLN A 35 -24.41 -10.24 19.57
N THR A 36 -25.17 -10.70 18.58
CA THR A 36 -24.71 -10.79 17.19
C THR A 36 -24.50 -9.41 16.57
N LEU A 37 -25.44 -8.47 16.75
CA LEU A 37 -25.27 -7.10 16.29
C LEU A 37 -24.07 -6.39 16.94
N ASN A 38 -23.81 -6.64 18.23
CA ASN A 38 -22.60 -6.13 18.89
C ASN A 38 -21.32 -6.78 18.35
N ALA A 39 -21.32 -8.09 18.09
CA ALA A 39 -20.18 -8.80 17.53
C ALA A 39 -19.89 -8.36 16.08
N ASP A 40 -20.91 -8.14 15.27
CA ASP A 40 -20.80 -7.62 13.90
C ASP A 40 -20.34 -6.16 13.90
N GLY A 41 -20.84 -5.35 14.85
CA GLY A 41 -20.33 -4.02 15.14
C GLY A 41 -18.83 -4.06 15.39
N GLN A 42 -18.38 -4.87 16.37
CA GLN A 42 -16.98 -5.06 16.75
C GLN A 42 -16.09 -5.53 15.59
N ARG A 43 -16.62 -6.40 14.73
CA ARG A 43 -15.91 -6.88 13.53
C ARG A 43 -15.73 -5.76 12.50
N ALA A 44 -16.77 -4.95 12.27
CA ALA A 44 -16.68 -3.82 11.36
C ALA A 44 -15.69 -2.75 11.85
N GLU A 45 -15.65 -2.46 13.16
CA GLU A 45 -14.64 -1.54 13.73
C GLU A 45 -13.22 -2.10 13.59
N GLN A 46 -13.02 -3.40 13.81
CA GLN A 46 -11.72 -4.05 13.59
C GLN A 46 -11.27 -3.95 12.13
N GLU A 47 -12.16 -4.20 11.17
CA GLU A 47 -11.83 -4.09 9.74
C GLU A 47 -11.46 -2.65 9.36
N VAL A 48 -12.17 -1.66 9.89
CA VAL A 48 -11.84 -0.24 9.72
C VAL A 48 -10.48 0.10 10.34
N ILE A 49 -10.16 -0.43 11.52
CA ILE A 49 -8.86 -0.23 12.16
C ILE A 49 -7.74 -0.86 11.32
N GLN A 50 -7.93 -2.09 10.83
CA GLN A 50 -6.96 -2.78 9.97
C GLN A 50 -6.69 -2.02 8.68
N GLN A 51 -7.73 -1.47 8.03
CA GLN A 51 -7.57 -0.63 6.85
C GLN A 51 -6.80 0.65 7.15
N ARG A 52 -7.07 1.32 8.28
CA ARG A 52 -6.31 2.51 8.69
C ARG A 52 -4.86 2.19 8.97
N VAL A 53 -4.57 1.05 9.60
CA VAL A 53 -3.20 0.58 9.83
C VAL A 53 -2.50 0.30 8.51
N ALA A 54 -3.16 -0.37 7.57
CA ALA A 54 -2.61 -0.64 6.23
C ALA A 54 -2.26 0.67 5.51
N ASN A 55 -3.18 1.64 5.48
CA ASN A 55 -2.93 2.94 4.86
C ASN A 55 -1.76 3.68 5.54
N LEU A 56 -1.69 3.64 6.89
CA LEU A 56 -0.60 4.29 7.63
C LEU A 56 0.77 3.65 7.31
N LEU A 57 0.80 2.32 7.15
CA LEU A 57 2.02 1.61 6.74
C LEU A 57 2.42 1.99 5.31
N GLU A 58 1.45 2.11 4.39
CA GLU A 58 1.70 2.55 3.02
C GLU A 58 2.24 4.00 2.97
N ASP A 59 1.64 4.91 3.73
CA ASP A 59 2.12 6.29 3.88
C ASP A 59 3.54 6.35 4.46
N ALA A 60 3.85 5.51 5.45
CA ALA A 60 5.18 5.43 6.05
C ALA A 60 6.22 4.93 5.03
N VAL A 61 5.89 3.90 4.24
CA VAL A 61 6.74 3.38 3.16
C VAL A 61 6.97 4.46 2.10
N LEU A 62 5.93 5.19 1.70
CA LEU A 62 6.04 6.26 0.72
C LEU A 62 6.89 7.43 1.22
N ALA A 63 6.78 7.77 2.51
CA ALA A 63 7.62 8.77 3.14
C ALA A 63 9.10 8.36 3.16
N GLU A 64 9.40 7.10 3.48
CA GLU A 64 10.76 6.56 3.47
C GLU A 64 11.35 6.57 2.05
N ARG A 65 10.58 6.14 1.06
CA ARG A 65 10.95 6.19 -0.36
C ARG A 65 11.30 7.62 -0.79
N ASN A 66 10.44 8.58 -0.49
CA ASN A 66 10.65 9.98 -0.88
C ASN A 66 11.86 10.58 -0.16
N ALA A 67 12.07 10.26 1.13
CA ALA A 67 13.26 10.65 1.87
C ALA A 67 14.54 10.09 1.22
N LEU A 68 14.52 8.83 0.80
CA LEU A 68 15.64 8.21 0.11
C LEU A 68 15.92 8.88 -1.24
N LEU A 69 14.90 9.06 -2.08
CA LEU A 69 15.01 9.73 -3.39
C LEU A 69 15.61 11.13 -3.25
N GLY A 70 15.25 11.89 -2.21
CA GLY A 70 15.81 13.20 -1.92
C GLY A 70 17.32 13.22 -1.58
N THR A 71 17.91 12.05 -1.31
CA THR A 71 19.34 11.91 -1.00
C THR A 71 20.17 11.30 -2.13
N ILE A 72 19.53 10.90 -3.23
CA ILE A 72 20.21 10.31 -4.38
C ILE A 72 20.85 11.42 -5.22
N ASN A 73 22.10 11.22 -5.64
CA ASN A 73 22.81 12.19 -6.48
C ASN A 73 22.36 12.14 -7.95
N GLU A 74 22.84 13.08 -8.76
CA GLU A 74 22.47 13.18 -10.17
C GLU A 74 22.71 11.90 -10.98
N GLN A 75 23.84 11.20 -10.71
CA GLN A 75 24.14 9.93 -11.39
C GLN A 75 23.12 8.84 -11.02
N GLY A 76 22.75 8.74 -9.73
CA GLY A 76 21.74 7.78 -9.29
C GLY A 76 20.35 8.12 -9.86
N ALA A 77 19.99 9.39 -9.90
CA ALA A 77 18.73 9.84 -10.52
C ALA A 77 18.67 9.50 -12.01
N ALA A 78 19.79 9.64 -12.73
CA ALA A 78 19.88 9.25 -14.14
C ALA A 78 19.72 7.73 -14.35
N ILE A 79 20.21 6.91 -13.42
CA ILE A 79 19.99 5.45 -13.46
C ILE A 79 18.51 5.12 -13.24
N ILE A 80 17.88 5.71 -12.22
CA ILE A 80 16.45 5.51 -11.92
C ILE A 80 15.60 5.86 -13.14
N ALA A 81 15.80 7.04 -13.74
CA ALA A 81 15.05 7.47 -14.92
C ALA A 81 15.23 6.51 -16.11
N ARG A 82 16.41 5.92 -16.30
CA ARG A 82 16.63 4.89 -17.33
C ARG A 82 15.87 3.61 -17.03
N PHE A 83 15.83 3.18 -15.77
CA PHE A 83 15.10 1.98 -15.37
C PHE A 83 13.60 2.15 -15.57
N GLU A 84 13.04 3.32 -15.26
CA GLU A 84 11.63 3.65 -15.56
C GLU A 84 11.36 3.66 -17.05
N THR A 85 12.22 4.31 -17.84
CA THR A 85 12.06 4.38 -19.31
C THR A 85 12.08 2.99 -19.96
N LEU A 86 12.88 2.07 -19.41
CA LEU A 86 13.00 0.70 -19.91
C LEU A 86 11.95 -0.25 -19.33
N GLY A 87 11.16 0.20 -18.35
CA GLY A 87 10.09 -0.60 -17.75
C GLY A 87 10.59 -1.83 -17.00
N TYR A 88 11.75 -1.74 -16.34
CA TYR A 88 12.28 -2.89 -15.60
C TYR A 88 11.46 -3.19 -14.34
N THR A 89 10.97 -4.42 -14.26
CA THR A 89 10.24 -4.97 -13.12
C THR A 89 11.01 -6.07 -12.42
N ASP A 90 10.62 -6.37 -11.18
CA ASP A 90 11.10 -7.52 -10.43
C ASP A 90 10.34 -8.81 -10.78
N LEU A 91 10.60 -9.89 -10.03
CA LEU A 91 9.96 -11.19 -10.23
C LEU A 91 8.45 -11.19 -9.92
N ALA A 92 7.93 -10.15 -9.27
CA ALA A 92 6.53 -9.95 -8.95
C ALA A 92 5.87 -8.91 -9.86
N ASP A 93 6.52 -8.55 -10.98
CA ASP A 93 6.08 -7.52 -11.93
C ASP A 93 5.94 -6.11 -11.31
N GLN A 94 6.61 -5.84 -10.19
CA GLN A 94 6.66 -4.50 -9.58
C GLN A 94 7.81 -3.71 -10.19
N GLN A 95 7.61 -2.41 -10.45
CA GLN A 95 8.68 -1.56 -10.97
C GLN A 95 9.85 -1.54 -9.99
N LEU A 96 11.07 -1.78 -10.48
CA LEU A 96 12.26 -1.75 -9.62
C LEU A 96 12.46 -0.38 -8.95
N THR A 97 12.01 0.71 -9.59
CA THR A 97 12.15 2.06 -9.05
C THR A 97 11.21 2.36 -7.86
N ASP A 98 10.18 1.54 -7.65
CA ASP A 98 9.34 1.58 -6.45
C ASP A 98 9.92 0.75 -5.29
N ASN A 99 10.92 -0.10 -5.56
CA ASN A 99 11.55 -0.95 -4.55
C ASN A 99 12.63 -0.20 -3.75
N LEU A 100 12.49 -0.21 -2.42
CA LEU A 100 13.38 0.52 -1.52
C LEU A 100 14.82 -0.03 -1.51
N GLU A 101 15.01 -1.35 -1.60
CA GLU A 101 16.34 -1.97 -1.68
C GLU A 101 17.06 -1.59 -2.99
N PHE A 102 16.32 -1.54 -4.11
CA PHE A 102 16.87 -1.07 -5.38
C PHE A 102 17.35 0.38 -5.28
N LEU A 103 16.54 1.28 -4.71
CA LEU A 103 16.92 2.68 -4.53
C LEU A 103 18.14 2.84 -3.60
N GLN A 104 18.24 2.02 -2.55
CA GLN A 104 19.42 1.99 -1.67
C GLN A 104 20.66 1.49 -2.41
N LEU A 105 20.52 0.46 -3.25
CA LEU A 105 21.60 -0.05 -4.07
C LEU A 105 22.10 1.00 -5.05
N VAL A 106 21.20 1.70 -5.75
CA VAL A 106 21.55 2.80 -6.66
C VAL A 106 22.31 3.88 -5.89
N LYS A 107 21.79 4.32 -4.74
CA LYS A 107 22.46 5.30 -3.88
C LYS A 107 23.86 4.85 -3.51
N LYS A 108 24.03 3.60 -3.06
CA LYS A 108 25.33 3.06 -2.66
C LYS A 108 26.29 2.98 -3.84
N ALA A 109 25.81 2.54 -5.01
CA ALA A 109 26.63 2.38 -6.21
C ALA A 109 27.09 3.71 -6.81
N THR A 110 26.36 4.80 -6.58
CA THR A 110 26.71 6.12 -7.13
C THR A 110 27.25 7.10 -6.10
N THR A 111 27.16 6.79 -4.81
CA THR A 111 27.82 7.61 -3.78
C THR A 111 29.32 7.39 -3.87
N ALA A 112 30.08 8.48 -4.04
CA ALA A 112 31.53 8.43 -4.11
C ALA A 112 32.11 8.01 -2.75
N GLU A 113 32.27 6.70 -2.56
CA GLU A 113 33.11 6.16 -1.49
C GLU A 113 34.58 6.27 -1.95
N PRO A 114 35.54 6.62 -1.08
CA PRO A 114 36.95 6.53 -1.43
C PRO A 114 37.21 5.12 -1.95
N ALA A 115 37.83 5.00 -3.13
CA ALA A 115 38.16 3.69 -3.69
C ALA A 115 38.97 2.91 -2.65
N ALA A 116 38.32 1.96 -1.97
CA ALA A 116 39.01 1.03 -1.12
C ALA A 116 40.05 0.34 -2.00
N PRO A 117 41.31 0.17 -1.54
CA PRO A 117 42.26 -0.66 -2.26
C PRO A 117 41.56 -1.99 -2.53
N LEU A 118 41.58 -2.42 -3.80
CA LEU A 118 40.92 -3.63 -4.28
C LEU A 118 41.12 -4.74 -3.23
N GLY A 119 40.03 -5.34 -2.75
CA GLY A 119 40.04 -6.30 -1.64
C GLY A 119 40.97 -7.48 -1.89
N TYR A 120 41.16 -8.36 -0.91
CA TYR A 120 41.97 -9.57 -1.07
C TYR A 120 41.08 -10.77 -1.39
N VAL A 121 41.46 -11.61 -2.37
CA VAL A 121 40.89 -12.94 -2.60
C VAL A 121 41.84 -14.01 -2.08
N THR A 122 41.31 -15.06 -1.47
CA THR A 122 42.12 -16.20 -1.01
C THR A 122 42.15 -17.25 -2.10
N ASN A 123 43.35 -17.63 -2.56
CA ASN A 123 43.50 -18.71 -3.54
C ASN A 123 43.21 -20.10 -2.91
N ASP A 124 43.14 -21.14 -3.73
CA ASP A 124 42.91 -22.53 -3.27
C ASP A 124 44.00 -23.06 -2.31
N GLU A 125 45.16 -22.39 -2.25
CA GLU A 125 46.25 -22.67 -1.31
C GLU A 125 46.12 -21.90 0.02
N GLY A 126 45.06 -21.13 0.22
CA GLY A 126 44.82 -20.35 1.44
C GLY A 126 45.58 -19.02 1.52
N LYS A 127 46.19 -18.55 0.43
CA LYS A 127 46.97 -17.29 0.38
C LYS A 127 46.09 -16.13 -0.09
N CYS A 128 46.06 -15.06 0.70
CA CYS A 128 45.44 -13.79 0.32
C CYS A 128 46.24 -13.12 -0.80
N GLN A 129 45.59 -12.86 -1.93
CA GLN A 129 46.11 -12.09 -3.05
C GLN A 129 45.27 -10.81 -3.23
N PRO A 130 45.89 -9.64 -3.48
CA PRO A 130 45.13 -8.46 -3.84
C PRO A 130 44.32 -8.74 -5.11
N VAL A 131 43.05 -8.32 -5.16
CA VAL A 131 42.23 -8.43 -6.36
C VAL A 131 42.83 -7.49 -7.41
N THR A 132 43.55 -8.03 -8.38
CA THR A 132 44.35 -7.23 -9.31
C THR A 132 43.60 -6.82 -10.58
N GLY A 133 42.40 -7.36 -10.84
CA GLY A 133 41.65 -7.09 -12.06
C GLY A 133 40.53 -6.06 -11.93
N LYS A 134 40.49 -5.11 -12.86
CA LYS A 134 39.23 -4.40 -13.17
C LYS A 134 38.23 -5.43 -13.73
N PRO A 135 36.94 -5.36 -13.37
CA PRO A 135 35.96 -6.26 -13.97
C PRO A 135 35.91 -6.11 -15.48
N VAL A 136 35.84 -7.24 -16.19
CA VAL A 136 35.76 -7.33 -17.65
C VAL A 136 34.50 -8.09 -18.06
N MET A 137 33.91 -7.70 -19.19
CA MET A 137 32.88 -8.51 -19.84
C MET A 137 33.55 -9.55 -20.73
N THR A 138 33.22 -10.83 -20.48
CA THR A 138 33.67 -11.98 -21.26
C THR A 138 32.48 -12.61 -21.98
N GLU A 139 32.74 -13.60 -22.84
CA GLU A 139 31.69 -14.40 -23.48
C GLU A 139 30.80 -15.16 -22.48
N HIS A 140 31.28 -15.38 -21.25
CA HIS A 140 30.53 -16.01 -20.16
C HIS A 140 29.92 -15.01 -19.18
N GLY A 141 29.93 -13.71 -19.53
CA GLY A 141 29.42 -12.64 -18.71
C GLY A 141 30.52 -11.94 -17.90
N TRP A 142 30.11 -11.35 -16.78
CA TRP A 142 30.99 -10.51 -15.96
C TRP A 142 32.05 -11.36 -15.25
N HIS A 143 33.32 -10.99 -15.40
CA HIS A 143 34.45 -11.67 -14.78
C HIS A 143 35.39 -10.66 -14.12
N VAL A 144 35.92 -11.01 -12.94
CA VAL A 144 36.97 -10.23 -12.27
C VAL A 144 38.28 -11.00 -12.42
N PRO A 145 39.22 -10.55 -13.26
CA PRO A 145 40.51 -11.22 -13.42
C PRO A 145 41.26 -11.25 -12.09
N GLY A 146 41.75 -12.43 -11.71
CA GLY A 146 42.67 -12.62 -10.59
C GLY A 146 44.03 -12.03 -10.89
#